data_AF-A0A7Y9JBC8-F1
#
_entry.id   AF-A0A7Y9JBC8-F1
#
_cell.length_a   1.000
_cell.length_b   1.000
_cell.length_c   1.000
_cell.angle_alpha   90.00
_cell.angle_beta   90.00
_cell.angle_gamma   90.00
#
_symmetry.space_group_name_H-M   'P 1'
#
loop_
_entity.id
_entity.type
_entity.pdbx_description
1 polymer ?
#
loop_
_entity_poly.entity_id
_entity_poly.type
_entity_poly.pdbx_seq_one_letter_code
_entity_poly.pdbx_strand_id
1 'polypeptide(L)' 'MSQVSAAPVAGAPSVPTIPFGQLASWALFFGLLGTLVLFFVSTDQGAVSLLSGTAIHEWVHDGRHLLGYPCH' A
#
# COMPACT_ATOMS: atom_id res chain seq x y z
N MET A 1 -0.13 -62.78 -8.27
CA MET A 1 0.43 -61.43 -8.09
C MET A 1 -0.70 -60.43 -8.23
N SER A 2 -1.12 -59.79 -7.14
CA SER A 2 -2.25 -58.85 -7.14
C SER A 2 -1.73 -57.43 -7.33
N GLN A 3 -2.12 -56.76 -8.41
CA GLN A 3 -1.78 -55.37 -8.70
C GLN A 3 -2.88 -54.46 -8.14
N VAL A 4 -2.51 -53.54 -7.25
CA VAL A 4 -3.39 -52.46 -6.79
C VAL A 4 -3.20 -51.30 -7.75
N SER A 5 -4.24 -50.96 -8.51
CA SER A 5 -4.25 -49.76 -9.32
C SER A 5 -4.61 -48.56 -8.45
N ALA A 6 -3.75 -47.54 -8.41
CA ALA A 6 -4.04 -46.30 -7.71
C ALA A 6 -5.05 -45.47 -8.53
N ALA A 7 -6.17 -45.11 -7.91
CA ALA A 7 -7.14 -44.19 -8.52
C ALA A 7 -6.50 -42.80 -8.68
N PRO A 8 -6.74 -42.08 -9.79
CA PRO A 8 -6.23 -40.73 -9.96
C PRO A 8 -6.81 -39.83 -8.86
N VAL A 9 -5.94 -39.15 -8.13
CA VAL A 9 -6.34 -38.10 -7.19
C VAL A 9 -6.98 -36.98 -8.02
N ALA A 10 -8.31 -36.92 -7.98
CA ALA A 10 -9.05 -35.85 -8.63
C ALA A 10 -8.86 -34.55 -7.84
N GLY A 11 -8.41 -33.49 -8.53
CA GLY A 11 -8.39 -32.12 -8.02
C GLY A 11 -7.01 -31.65 -7.56
N ALA A 12 -6.20 -31.14 -8.49
CA ALA A 12 -5.12 -30.24 -8.10
C ALA A 12 -5.75 -28.96 -7.50
N PRO A 13 -5.21 -28.42 -6.39
CA PRO A 13 -5.72 -27.18 -5.83
C PRO A 13 -5.56 -26.04 -6.85
N SER A 14 -6.66 -25.42 -7.25
CA SER A 14 -6.64 -24.23 -8.10
C SER A 14 -6.33 -23.00 -7.25
N VAL A 15 -5.28 -22.25 -7.60
CA VAL A 15 -4.99 -20.97 -6.95
C VAL A 15 -5.95 -19.92 -7.52
N PRO A 16 -6.77 -19.25 -6.68
CA PRO A 16 -7.63 -18.18 -7.16
C PRO A 16 -6.77 -17.04 -7.71
N THR A 17 -7.17 -16.51 -8.86
CA THR A 17 -6.49 -15.37 -9.51
C THR A 17 -7.41 -14.16 -9.48
N ILE A 18 -6.82 -12.99 -9.26
CA ILE A 18 -7.54 -11.71 -9.31
C ILE A 18 -7.12 -10.99 -10.60
N PRO A 19 -8.04 -10.73 -11.53
CA PRO A 19 -7.74 -9.96 -12.73
C PRO A 19 -7.26 -8.55 -12.38
N PHE A 20 -6.21 -8.06 -13.05
CA PHE A 20 -5.65 -6.72 -12.81
C PHE A 20 -6.69 -5.60 -12.93
N GLY A 21 -7.65 -5.71 -13.85
CA GLY A 21 -8.73 -4.75 -14.01
C GLY A 21 -9.59 -4.57 -12.76
N GLN A 22 -9.72 -5.61 -11.93
CA GLN A 22 -10.44 -5.52 -10.65
C GLN A 22 -9.64 -4.75 -9.58
N LEU A 23 -8.31 -4.67 -9.72
CA LEU A 23 -7.44 -3.90 -8.84
C LEU A 23 -7.29 -2.45 -9.29
N ALA A 24 -7.58 -2.13 -10.55
CA ALA A 24 -7.27 -0.83 -11.16
C ALA A 24 -7.86 0.36 -10.38
N SER A 25 -9.15 0.30 -10.02
CA SER A 25 -9.80 1.38 -9.26
C SER A 25 -9.20 1.55 -7.86
N TRP A 26 -8.86 0.46 -7.20
CA TRP A 26 -8.22 0.48 -5.88
C TRP A 26 -6.79 0.99 -5.94
N ALA A 27 -6.02 0.52 -6.91
CA ALA A 27 -4.65 0.97 -7.16
C ALA A 27 -4.63 2.48 -7.47
N LEU A 28 -5.57 2.96 -8.29
CA LEU A 28 -5.70 4.39 -8.58
C LEU A 28 -6.04 5.18 -7.32
N PHE A 29 -7.04 4.73 -6.55
CA PHE A 29 -7.45 5.40 -5.31
C PHE A 29 -6.31 5.50 -4.31
N PHE A 30 -5.65 4.38 -3.98
CA PHE A 30 -4.54 4.36 -3.05
C PHE A 30 -3.28 5.03 -3.60
N GLY A 31 -3.07 5.01 -4.92
CA GLY A 31 -1.98 5.74 -5.57
C GLY A 31 -2.15 7.26 -5.43
N LEU A 32 -3.37 7.76 -5.63
CA LEU A 32 -3.69 9.17 -5.42
C LEU A 32 -3.56 9.56 -3.95
N LEU A 33 -4.09 8.74 -3.03
CA LEU A 33 -3.94 8.98 -1.59
C LEU A 33 -2.46 8.95 -1.15
N GLY A 34 -1.67 8.01 -1.69
CA GLY A 34 -0.24 7.92 -1.44
C GLY A 34 0.50 9.16 -1.95
N THR A 35 0.14 9.66 -3.13
CA THR A 35 0.70 10.91 -3.67
C THR A 35 0.37 12.11 -2.77
N LEU A 36 -0.86 12.17 -2.24
CA LEU A 36 -1.26 13.20 -1.30
C LEU A 36 -0.44 13.14 -0.01
N VAL A 37 -0.24 11.96 0.56
CA VAL A 37 0.62 11.78 1.75
C VAL A 37 2.06 12.21 1.45
N LEU A 38 2.60 11.78 0.30
CA LEU A 38 3.95 12.18 -0.12
C LEU A 38 4.07 13.69 -0.29
N PHE A 39 3.05 14.36 -0.83
CA PHE A 39 3.02 15.82 -0.94
C PHE A 39 3.19 16.50 0.43
N PHE A 40 2.43 16.08 1.44
CA PHE A 40 2.54 16.66 2.79
C PHE A 40 3.89 16.36 3.45
N VAL A 41 4.38 15.12 3.33
CA VAL A 41 5.63 14.69 3.96
C VAL A 41 6.86 15.33 3.30
N SER A 42 6.84 15.57 2.00
CA SER A 42 8.00 16.06 1.24
C SER A 42 7.95 17.55 0.89
N THR A 43 6.82 18.06 0.42
CA THR A 43 6.74 19.38 -0.24
C THR A 43 6.12 20.45 0.65
N ASP A 44 5.05 20.13 1.39
CA ASP A 44 4.23 21.15 2.07
C ASP A 44 4.99 21.93 3.15
N GLN A 45 5.95 21.29 3.83
CA GLN A 45 6.74 21.90 4.92
C GLN A 45 5.90 22.60 6.01
N GLY A 46 4.60 22.28 6.13
CA GLY A 46 3.67 22.90 7.07
C GLY A 46 2.99 24.18 6.57
N ALA A 47 3.09 24.50 5.27
CA ALA A 47 2.43 25.67 4.67
C ALA A 47 0.90 25.55 4.70
N VAL A 48 0.35 24.33 4.65
CA VAL A 48 -1.10 24.07 4.70
C VAL A 48 -1.46 23.43 6.05
N SER A 49 -1.37 24.21 7.12
CA SER A 49 -1.86 23.80 8.44
C SER A 49 -3.25 24.35 8.72
N LEU A 50 -4.27 23.50 8.59
CA LEU A 50 -5.67 23.84 8.90
C LEU A 50 -6.01 23.70 10.39
N LEU A 51 -5.19 22.93 11.13
CA LEU A 51 -5.37 22.68 12.55
C LEU A 51 -4.23 23.36 13.31
N SER A 52 -4.55 23.97 14.44
CA SER A 52 -3.55 24.54 15.34
C SER A 52 -2.91 23.46 16.20
N GLY A 53 -1.66 23.69 16.62
CA GLY A 53 -0.88 22.79 17.47
C GLY A 53 0.23 22.06 16.72
N THR A 54 1.05 21.31 17.48
CA THR A 54 2.27 20.68 16.97
C THR A 54 2.11 19.20 16.66
N ALA A 55 1.11 18.51 17.18
CA ALA A 55 1.01 17.05 17.04
C ALA A 55 1.04 16.56 15.59
N ILE A 56 0.28 17.21 14.70
CA ILE A 56 0.28 16.86 13.27
C ILE A 56 1.58 17.31 12.61
N HIS A 57 2.11 18.47 12.99
CA HIS A 57 3.39 18.96 12.49
C HIS A 57 4.51 17.95 12.79
N GLU A 58 4.65 17.51 14.04
CA GLU A 58 5.63 16.52 14.45
C GLU A 58 5.42 15.17 13.75
N TRP A 59 4.17 14.72 13.59
CA TRP A 59 3.89 13.48 12.87
C TRP A 59 4.33 13.53 11.39
N VAL A 60 4.03 14.62 10.69
CA VAL A 60 4.49 14.82 9.30
C VAL A 60 6.01 14.99 9.25
N HIS A 61 6.58 15.71 10.22
CA HIS A 61 8.01 15.92 10.37
C HIS A 61 8.77 14.60 10.55
N ASP A 62 8.28 13.71 11.40
CA ASP A 62 8.86 12.37 11.61
C ASP A 62 8.71 11.49 10.37
N GLY A 63 7.59 11.59 9.65
CA GLY A 63 7.42 10.93 8.36
C GLY A 63 8.47 11.38 7.33
N ARG A 64 8.85 12.66 7.34
CA ARG A 64 9.87 13.22 6.46
C ARG A 64 11.24 12.62 6.76
N HIS A 65 11.59 12.50 8.04
CA HIS A 65 12.79 11.80 8.46
C HIS A 65 12.78 10.33 8.07
N LEU A 66 11.65 9.63 8.29
CA LEU A 66 11.51 8.21 7.96
C LEU A 66 11.74 7.94 6.47
N LEU A 67 11.28 8.83 5.59
CA LEU A 67 11.44 8.70 4.14
C LEU A 67 12.72 9.35 3.60
N GLY A 68 13.59 9.90 4.47
CA GLY A 68 14.90 10.45 4.10
C GLY A 68 14.85 11.81 3.38
N TYR A 69 13.75 12.54 3.48
CA TYR A 69 13.63 13.88 2.91
C TYR A 69 14.36 14.92 3.79
N PRO A 70 14.98 15.95 3.19
CA PRO A 70 15.69 16.98 3.93
C PRO A 70 14.73 17.83 4.77
N CYS A 71 15.16 18.19 5.97
CA CYS A 71 14.32 18.79 7.00
C CYS A 71 14.87 20.12 7.55
N HIS A 72 15.60 20.94 6.78
CA HIS A 72 16.07 22.27 7.20
C HIS A 72 16.37 23.15 5.99
#